data_AF-A0A8T3ZBN6-F1
#
_entry.id   AF-A0A8T3ZBN6-F1
#
_cell.length_a   1.000
_cell.length_b   1.000
_cell.length_c   1.000
_cell.angle_alpha   90.00
_cell.angle_beta   90.00
_cell.angle_gamma   90.00
#
_symmetry.space_group_name_H-M   'P 1'
#
loop_
_entity.id
_entity.type
_entity.pdbx_description
1 polymer ?
#
loop_
_entity_poly.entity_id
_entity_poly.type
_entity_poly.pdbx_seq_one_letter_code
_entity_poly.pdbx_strand_id
1 'polypeptide(L)'
;MPKGSGDNAKGADVKELSERIQRLEEALAEVARPYAELIGYIEKFQEVSKGYFKLMNVYQKHGKISPEMVIPGLKDPISRDLVTVLMDRGALNISEAADALRDMRGHSSRRIVRERLQKMEEEGVVVAAQRGKQKKYQISEEVTNKWLEMLGMVKRVDTQ
;
A
#
# COMPACT_ATOMS: atom_id res chain seq x y z
N MET A 1 18.16 33.97 71.57
CA MET A 1 18.84 32.98 70.70
C MET A 1 18.29 33.12 69.28
N PRO A 2 19.11 33.47 68.27
CA PRO A 2 18.63 33.71 66.91
C PRO A 2 18.72 32.41 66.08
N LYS A 3 17.58 31.85 65.66
CA LYS A 3 17.52 30.71 64.71
C LYS A 3 16.81 31.08 63.39
N GLY A 4 16.66 32.37 63.06
CA GLY A 4 15.80 32.83 61.97
C GLY A 4 16.46 33.13 60.62
N SER A 5 17.80 33.15 60.50
CA SER A 5 18.46 33.69 59.29
C SER A 5 18.97 32.64 58.29
N GLY A 6 19.19 31.40 58.72
CA GLY A 6 19.78 30.35 57.86
C GLY A 6 18.78 29.53 57.04
N ASP A 7 17.50 29.55 57.42
CA ASP A 7 16.44 28.76 56.79
C ASP A 7 15.82 29.50 55.58
N ASN A 8 15.76 30.83 55.66
CA ASN A 8 15.20 31.68 54.61
C ASN A 8 16.13 31.79 53.37
N ALA A 9 17.46 31.71 53.58
CA ALA A 9 18.45 31.69 52.50
C ALA A 9 18.41 30.37 51.72
N LYS A 10 18.30 29.23 52.42
CA LYS A 10 18.15 27.92 51.77
C LYS A 10 16.84 27.80 50.99
N GLY A 11 15.74 28.36 51.51
CA GLY A 11 14.47 28.40 50.78
C GLY A 11 14.52 29.24 49.51
N ALA A 12 15.26 30.35 49.52
CA ALA A 12 15.48 31.20 48.35
C ALA A 12 16.34 30.50 47.28
N ASP A 13 17.42 29.82 47.68
CA ASP A 13 18.29 29.08 46.77
C ASP A 13 17.56 27.91 46.10
N VAL A 14 16.72 27.18 46.85
CA VAL A 14 15.88 26.10 46.31
C VAL A 14 14.89 26.64 45.29
N LYS A 15 14.26 27.78 45.57
CA LYS A 15 13.30 28.40 44.66
C LYS A 15 13.97 28.86 43.36
N GLU A 16 15.14 29.47 43.45
CA GLU A 16 15.92 29.87 42.28
C GLU A 16 16.38 28.65 41.46
N LEU A 17 16.79 27.57 42.13
CA LEU A 17 17.14 26.32 41.44
C LEU A 17 15.94 25.72 40.72
N SER A 18 14.76 25.70 41.36
CA SER A 18 13.52 25.24 40.74
C SER A 18 13.14 26.08 39.52
N GLU A 19 13.29 27.41 39.59
CA GLU A 19 13.05 28.30 38.45
C GLU A 19 14.06 28.06 37.31
N ARG A 20 15.33 27.78 37.63
CA ARG A 20 16.35 27.40 36.64
C ARG A 20 16.06 26.05 35.99
N ILE A 21 15.58 25.07 36.76
CA ILE A 21 15.16 23.76 36.25
C ILE A 21 13.95 23.91 35.32
N GLN A 22 12.93 24.67 35.73
CA GLN A 22 11.74 24.94 34.92
C GLN A 22 12.11 25.53 33.54
N ARG A 23 13.01 26.53 33.52
CA ARG A 23 13.50 27.14 32.27
C ARG A 23 14.28 26.15 31.39
N LEU A 24 15.06 25.25 32.00
CA LEU A 24 15.78 24.21 31.27
C LEU A 24 14.81 23.19 30.66
N GLU A 25 13.76 22.78 31.39
CA GLU A 25 12.72 21.89 30.89
C GLU A 25 11.96 22.50 29.71
N GLU A 26 11.63 23.79 29.79
CA GLU A 26 10.98 24.54 28.71
C GLU A 26 11.86 24.61 27.46
N ALA A 27 13.14 24.98 27.60
CA ALA A 27 14.09 25.02 26.49
C ALA A 27 14.30 23.62 25.85
N LEU A 28 14.36 22.57 26.67
CA LEU A 28 14.44 21.19 26.18
C LEU A 28 13.18 20.77 25.44
N ALA A 29 12.00 21.17 25.92
CA ALA A 29 10.73 20.89 25.25
C ALA A 29 10.63 21.59 23.89
N GLU A 30 11.13 22.83 23.77
CA GLU A 30 11.20 23.54 22.49
C GLU A 30 12.13 22.85 21.49
N VAL A 31 13.28 22.35 21.96
CA VAL A 31 14.24 21.63 21.13
C VAL A 31 13.74 20.24 20.75
N ALA A 32 13.01 19.55 21.63
CA ALA A 32 12.47 18.21 21.39
C ALA A 32 11.40 18.15 20.29
N ARG A 33 10.64 19.24 20.08
CA ARG A 33 9.57 19.31 19.06
C ARG A 33 10.09 19.08 17.62
N PRO A 34 11.09 19.83 17.12
CA PRO A 34 11.71 19.57 15.82
C PRO A 34 12.21 18.13 15.65
N TYR A 35 12.74 17.51 16.71
CA TYR A 35 13.20 16.12 16.65
C TYR A 35 12.04 15.13 16.49
N ALA A 36 10.91 15.36 17.17
CA ALA A 36 9.70 14.54 16.99
C ALA A 36 9.17 14.64 15.56
N GLU A 37 9.17 15.84 14.97
CA GLU A 37 8.79 16.03 13.56
C GLU A 37 9.74 15.31 12.60
N LEU A 38 11.05 15.40 12.84
CA LEU A 38 12.06 14.69 12.05
C LEU A 38 11.87 13.17 12.11
N ILE A 39 11.61 12.61 13.28
CA ILE A 39 11.29 11.18 13.45
C ILE A 39 10.08 10.82 12.59
N GLY A 40 9.02 11.64 12.62
CA GLY A 40 7.84 11.44 11.77
C GLY A 40 8.15 11.47 10.27
N TYR A 41 9.07 12.32 9.81
CA TYR A 41 9.52 12.32 8.42
C TYR A 41 10.34 11.07 8.06
N ILE A 42 11.19 10.60 8.97
CA ILE A 42 11.98 9.38 8.79
C ILE A 42 11.06 8.16 8.69
N GLU A 43 10.04 8.07 9.54
CA GLU A 43 9.06 6.98 9.49
C GLU A 43 8.33 6.94 8.15
N LYS A 44 7.84 8.08 7.66
CA LYS A 44 7.21 8.19 6.32
C LYS A 44 8.17 7.79 5.21
N PHE A 45 9.43 8.23 5.29
CA PHE A 45 10.45 7.87 4.31
C PHE A 45 10.74 6.36 4.32
N GLN A 46 10.82 5.74 5.49
CA GLN A 46 10.99 4.29 5.62
C GLN A 46 9.81 3.52 5.02
N GLU A 47 8.58 4.01 5.20
CA GLU A 47 7.38 3.42 4.61
C GLU A 47 7.46 3.41 3.06
N VAL A 48 7.77 4.57 2.46
CA VAL A 48 7.95 4.68 1.00
C VAL A 48 9.10 3.82 0.51
N SER A 49 10.22 3.82 1.23
CA SER A 49 11.42 3.04 0.87
C SER A 49 11.15 1.55 0.87
N LYS A 50 10.37 1.03 1.83
CA LYS A 50 9.97 -0.38 1.87
C LYS A 50 9.17 -0.78 0.62
N GLY A 51 8.25 0.06 0.17
CA GLY A 51 7.51 -0.14 -1.07
C GLY A 51 8.44 -0.21 -2.28
N TYR A 52 9.36 0.75 -2.39
CA TYR A 52 10.34 0.79 -3.48
C TYR A 52 11.26 -0.46 -3.51
N PHE A 53 11.80 -0.88 -2.36
CA PHE A 53 12.61 -2.10 -2.29
C PHE A 53 11.82 -3.35 -2.66
N LYS A 54 10.54 -3.42 -2.29
CA LYS A 54 9.65 -4.53 -2.69
C LYS A 54 9.52 -4.60 -4.21
N LEU A 55 9.29 -3.47 -4.88
CA LEU A 55 9.25 -3.38 -6.34
C LEU A 55 10.58 -3.81 -6.99
N MET A 56 11.72 -3.36 -6.45
CA MET A 56 13.04 -3.75 -6.94
C MET A 56 13.30 -5.25 -6.80
N ASN A 57 12.92 -5.85 -5.67
CA ASN A 57 13.06 -7.30 -5.47
C ASN A 57 12.17 -8.10 -6.43
N VAL A 58 10.95 -7.64 -6.70
CA VAL A 58 10.04 -8.25 -7.67
C VAL A 58 10.64 -8.19 -9.09
N TYR A 59 11.14 -7.01 -9.49
CA TYR A 59 11.79 -6.83 -10.78
C TYR A 59 13.05 -7.70 -10.92
N GLN A 60 13.92 -7.74 -9.91
CA GLN A 60 15.14 -8.56 -9.94
C GLN A 60 14.82 -10.06 -10.08
N LYS A 61 13.77 -10.56 -9.41
CA LYS A 61 13.43 -11.98 -9.41
C LYS A 61 12.73 -12.43 -10.71
N HIS A 62 11.99 -11.54 -11.38
CA HIS A 62 11.10 -11.94 -12.47
C HIS A 62 11.31 -11.15 -13.78
N GLY A 63 12.17 -10.13 -13.79
CA GLY A 63 12.46 -9.28 -14.95
C GLY A 63 11.33 -8.33 -15.35
N LYS A 64 10.17 -8.41 -14.69
CA LYS A 64 9.00 -7.57 -14.93
C LYS A 64 8.15 -7.47 -13.66
N ILE A 65 7.41 -6.38 -13.54
CA ILE A 65 6.41 -6.16 -12.49
C ILE A 65 5.05 -6.29 -13.20
N SER A 66 4.31 -7.36 -12.93
CA SER A 66 3.06 -7.63 -13.65
C SER A 66 1.98 -8.21 -12.72
N PRO A 67 0.69 -7.84 -12.90
CA PRO A 67 -0.37 -8.20 -11.96
C PRO A 67 -0.59 -9.71 -11.79
N GLU A 68 -0.20 -10.54 -12.75
CA GLU A 68 -0.27 -11.99 -12.64
C GLU A 68 0.56 -12.58 -11.48
N MET A 69 1.52 -11.82 -10.95
CA MET A 69 2.46 -12.32 -9.95
C MET A 69 1.83 -12.55 -8.57
N VAL A 70 0.68 -11.93 -8.28
CA VAL A 70 -0.07 -12.13 -7.04
C VAL A 70 -1.11 -13.26 -7.13
N ILE A 71 -1.22 -13.91 -8.29
CA ILE A 71 -2.20 -14.98 -8.54
C ILE A 71 -1.47 -16.33 -8.52
N PRO A 72 -1.60 -17.13 -7.44
CA PRO A 72 -0.97 -18.44 -7.35
C PRO A 72 -1.49 -19.37 -8.46
N GLY A 73 -0.59 -20.10 -9.12
CA GLY A 73 -0.98 -21.13 -10.10
C GLY A 73 -1.27 -20.62 -11.52
N LEU A 74 -1.25 -19.31 -11.77
CA LEU A 74 -1.48 -18.72 -13.10
C LEU A 74 -0.27 -18.91 -14.05
N LYS A 75 -0.07 -20.13 -14.55
CA LYS A 75 1.04 -20.46 -15.47
C LYS A 75 0.70 -20.21 -16.95
N ASP A 76 -0.58 -20.23 -17.29
CA ASP A 76 -1.01 -20.14 -18.67
C ASP A 76 -0.74 -18.75 -19.29
N PRO A 77 -0.13 -18.66 -20.50
CA PRO A 77 0.13 -17.38 -21.15
C PRO A 77 -1.13 -16.56 -21.43
N ILE A 78 -2.23 -17.18 -21.88
CA ILE A 78 -3.46 -16.46 -22.24
C ILE A 78 -4.13 -15.91 -20.99
N SER A 79 -4.19 -16.70 -19.91
CA SER A 79 -4.73 -16.25 -18.63
C SER A 79 -3.92 -15.08 -18.03
N ARG A 80 -2.58 -15.10 -18.13
CA ARG A 80 -1.73 -13.96 -17.69
C ARG A 80 -2.03 -12.68 -18.46
N ASP A 81 -2.18 -12.79 -19.78
CA ASP A 81 -2.49 -11.63 -20.60
C ASP A 81 -3.92 -11.13 -20.37
N LEU A 82 -4.87 -12.04 -20.13
CA LEU A 82 -6.23 -11.65 -19.72
C LEU A 82 -6.23 -10.88 -18.42
N VAL A 83 -5.43 -11.29 -17.43
CA VAL A 83 -5.29 -10.55 -16.18
C VAL A 83 -4.73 -9.15 -16.43
N THR A 84 -3.69 -9.03 -17.25
CA THR A 84 -3.14 -7.72 -17.66
C THR A 84 -4.20 -6.85 -18.32
N VAL A 85 -4.95 -7.40 -19.29
CA VAL A 85 -6.02 -6.71 -20.01
C VAL A 85 -7.14 -6.24 -19.07
N LEU A 86 -7.60 -7.10 -18.15
CA LEU A 86 -8.69 -6.77 -17.23
C LEU A 86 -8.26 -5.76 -16.15
N MET A 87 -6.99 -5.78 -15.72
CA MET A 87 -6.44 -4.74 -14.84
C MET A 87 -6.36 -3.39 -15.55
N ASP A 88 -5.97 -3.37 -16.83
CA ASP A 88 -5.78 -2.14 -17.61
C ASP A 88 -7.11 -1.51 -18.07
N ARG A 89 -8.00 -2.33 -18.63
CA ARG A 89 -9.26 -1.87 -19.26
C ARG A 89 -10.49 -2.01 -18.36
N GLY A 90 -10.35 -2.64 -17.19
CA GLY A 90 -11.45 -2.89 -16.26
C GLY A 90 -12.39 -4.01 -16.73
N ALA A 91 -13.69 -3.84 -16.46
CA ALA A 91 -14.70 -4.88 -16.67
C ALA A 91 -15.03 -5.09 -18.17
N LEU A 92 -14.76 -6.30 -18.69
CA LEU A 92 -14.95 -6.66 -20.11
C LEU A 92 -15.84 -7.88 -20.30
N ASN A 93 -16.65 -7.90 -21.35
CA ASN A 93 -17.32 -9.11 -21.82
C ASN A 93 -16.34 -10.00 -22.63
N ILE A 94 -16.76 -11.21 -23.00
CA ILE A 94 -15.91 -12.18 -23.73
C ILE A 94 -15.42 -11.64 -25.08
N SER A 95 -16.27 -10.92 -25.82
CA SER A 95 -15.90 -10.36 -27.11
C SER A 95 -14.85 -9.26 -26.95
N GLU A 96 -15.10 -8.32 -26.03
CA GLU A 96 -14.20 -7.22 -25.69
C GLU A 96 -12.84 -7.75 -25.20
N ALA A 97 -12.84 -8.77 -24.33
CA ALA A 97 -11.61 -9.39 -23.83
C ALA A 97 -10.83 -10.12 -24.95
N ALA A 98 -11.52 -10.78 -25.87
CA ALA A 98 -10.89 -11.44 -27.00
C ALA A 98 -10.32 -10.43 -28.00
N ASP A 99 -11.01 -9.32 -28.25
CA ASP A 99 -10.52 -8.27 -29.14
C ASP A 99 -9.30 -7.58 -28.52
N ALA A 100 -9.32 -7.26 -27.22
CA ALA A 100 -8.16 -6.72 -26.49
C ALA A 100 -6.94 -7.67 -26.50
N LEU A 101 -7.17 -8.99 -26.33
CA LEU A 101 -6.11 -9.99 -26.47
C LEU A 101 -5.57 -10.06 -27.91
N ARG A 102 -6.43 -9.85 -28.91
CA ARG A 102 -6.01 -9.84 -30.31
C ARG A 102 -5.14 -8.62 -30.60
N ASP A 103 -5.48 -7.46 -30.07
CA ASP A 103 -4.65 -6.26 -30.18
C ASP A 103 -3.25 -6.50 -29.59
N MET A 104 -3.18 -7.24 -28.48
CA MET A 104 -1.93 -7.54 -27.77
C MET A 104 -1.08 -8.64 -28.44
N ARG A 105 -1.71 -9.71 -28.92
CA ARG A 105 -1.02 -10.92 -29.44
C ARG A 105 -1.06 -11.09 -30.96
N GLY A 106 -1.84 -10.28 -31.66
CA GLY A 106 -2.19 -10.46 -33.07
C GLY A 106 -3.26 -11.53 -33.32
N HIS A 107 -3.53 -12.42 -32.36
CA HIS A 107 -4.54 -13.47 -32.49
C HIS A 107 -5.29 -13.74 -31.18
N SER A 108 -6.56 -14.13 -31.29
CA SER A 108 -7.36 -14.57 -30.15
C SER A 108 -8.49 -15.51 -30.58
N SER A 109 -8.83 -16.45 -29.70
CA SER A 109 -9.96 -17.36 -29.86
C SER A 109 -10.98 -17.09 -28.77
N ARG A 110 -12.18 -16.62 -29.15
CA ARG A 110 -13.28 -16.35 -28.21
C ARG A 110 -13.68 -17.56 -27.38
N ARG A 111 -13.57 -18.77 -27.95
CA ARG A 111 -13.80 -20.03 -27.22
C ARG A 111 -12.80 -20.20 -26.09
N ILE A 112 -11.51 -20.05 -26.39
CA ILE A 112 -10.43 -20.18 -25.40
C ILE A 112 -10.57 -19.08 -24.33
N VAL A 113 -10.86 -17.84 -24.74
CA VAL A 113 -11.07 -16.73 -23.79
C VAL A 113 -12.22 -17.02 -22.84
N ARG A 114 -13.35 -17.52 -23.34
CA ARG A 114 -14.48 -17.95 -22.51
C ARG A 114 -14.07 -19.03 -21.50
N GLU A 115 -13.41 -20.10 -21.97
CA GLU A 115 -12.95 -21.20 -21.10
C GLU A 115 -12.01 -20.72 -20.01
N ARG A 116 -11.08 -19.79 -20.34
CA ARG A 116 -10.16 -19.23 -19.35
C ARG A 116 -10.85 -18.30 -18.36
N LEU A 117 -11.77 -17.45 -18.82
CA LEU A 117 -12.54 -16.57 -17.92
C LEU A 117 -13.42 -17.38 -16.96
N GLN A 118 -14.04 -18.47 -17.42
CA GLN A 118 -14.81 -19.36 -16.55
C GLN A 118 -13.92 -20.05 -15.51
N LYS A 119 -12.79 -20.61 -15.93
CA LYS A 119 -11.85 -21.22 -15.00
C LYS A 119 -11.30 -20.23 -13.97
N MET A 120 -10.96 -19.02 -14.39
CA MET A 120 -10.50 -17.96 -13.48
C MET A 120 -11.62 -17.46 -12.54
N GLU A 121 -12.88 -17.55 -12.97
CA GLU A 121 -14.05 -17.25 -12.13
C GLU A 121 -14.21 -18.32 -11.04
N GLU A 122 -14.04 -19.60 -11.38
CA GLU A 122 -14.02 -20.72 -10.43
C GLU A 122 -12.86 -20.63 -9.43
N GLU A 123 -11.70 -20.16 -9.89
CA GLU A 123 -10.50 -19.95 -9.08
C GLU A 123 -10.54 -18.64 -8.25
N GLY A 124 -11.60 -17.83 -8.36
CA GLY A 124 -11.75 -16.56 -7.63
C GLY A 124 -10.83 -15.42 -8.11
N VAL A 125 -10.15 -15.60 -9.24
CA VAL A 125 -9.25 -14.60 -9.84
C VAL A 125 -10.05 -13.46 -10.46
N VAL A 126 -11.17 -13.79 -11.10
CA VAL A 126 -12.11 -12.81 -11.66
C VAL A 126 -13.49 -13.00 -11.07
N VAL A 127 -14.26 -11.92 -11.02
CA VAL A 127 -15.68 -11.96 -10.69
C VAL A 127 -16.49 -11.53 -11.90
N ALA A 128 -17.62 -12.18 -12.09
CA ALA A 128 -18.54 -11.79 -13.13
C ALA A 128 -19.66 -10.90 -12.58
N ALA A 129 -19.79 -9.72 -13.15
CA ALA A 129 -20.89 -8.82 -12.89
C ALA A 129 -21.88 -8.85 -14.06
N GLN A 130 -23.15 -9.10 -13.76
CA GLN A 130 -24.23 -8.93 -14.72
C GLN A 130 -24.50 -7.43 -14.87
N ARG A 131 -23.97 -6.79 -15.92
CA ARG A 131 -24.24 -5.37 -16.20
C ARG A 131 -25.14 -5.27 -17.44
N GLY A 132 -26.45 -5.21 -17.20
CA GLY A 132 -27.46 -5.24 -18.27
C GLY A 132 -27.60 -6.63 -18.91
N LYS A 133 -27.63 -6.70 -20.26
CA LYS A 133 -27.84 -7.96 -21.01
C LYS A 133 -26.59 -8.82 -21.19
N GLN A 134 -25.42 -8.37 -20.75
CA GLN A 134 -24.15 -9.07 -21.00
C GLN A 134 -23.37 -9.32 -19.70
N LYS A 135 -22.80 -10.52 -19.58
CA LYS A 135 -21.89 -10.92 -18.51
C LYS A 135 -20.53 -10.24 -18.75
N LYS A 136 -20.08 -9.40 -17.80
CA LYS A 136 -18.75 -8.79 -17.81
C LYS A 136 -17.90 -9.38 -16.70
N TYR A 137 -16.62 -9.57 -16.99
CA TYR A 137 -15.62 -10.10 -16.07
C TYR A 137 -14.71 -8.96 -15.64
N GLN A 138 -14.33 -8.95 -14.37
CA GLN A 138 -13.36 -8.03 -13.79
C GLN A 138 -12.47 -8.77 -12.81
N ILE A 139 -11.28 -8.26 -12.51
CA ILE A 139 -10.42 -8.83 -11.48
C ILE A 139 -11.11 -8.74 -10.12
N SER A 140 -10.96 -9.78 -9.29
CA SER A 140 -11.52 -9.77 -7.95
C SER A 140 -10.86 -8.70 -7.07
N GLU A 141 -11.61 -8.17 -6.09
CA GLU A 141 -11.06 -7.21 -5.15
C GLU A 141 -9.89 -7.80 -4.36
N GLU A 142 -9.92 -9.09 -4.04
CA GLU A 142 -8.84 -9.79 -3.36
C GLU A 142 -7.53 -9.72 -4.15
N VAL A 143 -7.57 -10.03 -5.45
CA VAL A 143 -6.39 -9.95 -6.32
C VAL A 143 -5.92 -8.50 -6.47
N THR A 144 -6.85 -7.56 -6.59
CA THR A 144 -6.54 -6.12 -6.67
C THR A 144 -5.84 -5.63 -5.40
N ASN A 145 -6.35 -6.00 -4.23
CA ASN A 145 -5.77 -5.62 -2.95
C ASN A 145 -4.39 -6.26 -2.76
N LYS A 146 -4.22 -7.55 -3.05
CA LYS A 146 -2.89 -8.21 -3.03
C LYS A 146 -1.91 -7.52 -3.97
N TRP A 147 -2.36 -7.08 -5.14
CA TRP A 147 -1.53 -6.32 -6.08
C TRP A 147 -1.13 -4.96 -5.52
N LEU A 148 -2.08 -4.19 -4.99
CA LEU A 148 -1.80 -2.89 -4.35
C LEU A 148 -0.86 -3.04 -3.14
N GLU A 149 -1.08 -4.04 -2.30
CA GLU A 149 -0.16 -4.41 -1.21
C GLU A 149 1.23 -4.78 -1.74
N MET A 150 1.31 -5.50 -2.88
CA MET A 150 2.59 -5.78 -3.52
C MET A 150 3.31 -4.48 -3.92
N LEU A 151 2.58 -3.52 -4.47
CA LEU A 151 3.10 -2.22 -4.86
C LEU A 151 3.42 -1.31 -3.66
N GLY A 152 3.13 -1.74 -2.43
CA GLY A 152 3.29 -0.91 -1.23
C GLY A 152 2.22 0.18 -1.12
N MET A 153 1.16 0.09 -1.93
CA MET A 153 -0.01 0.95 -1.86
C MET A 153 -0.99 0.30 -0.87
N VAL A 154 -0.73 0.45 0.43
CA VAL A 154 -1.71 0.06 1.44
C VAL A 154 -2.92 0.99 1.24
N LYS A 155 -4.06 0.41 0.83
CA LYS A 155 -5.33 1.12 0.86
C LYS A 155 -5.59 1.40 2.34
N ARG A 156 -5.30 2.60 2.83
CA ARG A 156 -5.90 3.08 4.07
C ARG A 156 -7.40 3.06 3.82
N VAL A 157 -8.06 2.02 4.29
CA VAL A 157 -9.51 2.03 4.45
C VAL A 157 -9.73 3.01 5.59
N ASP A 158 -9.81 4.29 5.24
CA ASP A 158 -10.29 5.32 6.14
C ASP A 158 -11.77 5.03 6.36
N THR A 159 -12.07 4.17 7.34
CA THR A 159 -13.40 4.03 7.88
C THR A 159 -13.65 5.28 8.73
N GLN A 160 -14.48 6.18 8.20
CA GLN A 160 -15.08 7.29 8.95
C GLN A 160 -15.97 6.77 10.08
#